data_AF-A0A2S7SQ16-F1
#
_entry.id   AF-A0A2S7SQ16-F1
#
_cell.length_a   1.000
_cell.length_b   1.000
_cell.length_c   1.000
_cell.angle_alpha   90.00
_cell.angle_beta   90.00
_cell.angle_gamma   90.00
#
_symmetry.space_group_name_H-M   'P 1'
#
loop_
_entity.id
_entity.type
_entity.pdbx_description
1 polymer ?
#
loop_
_entity_poly.entity_id
_entity_poly.type
_entity_poly.pdbx_seq_one_letter_code
_entity_poly.pdbx_strand_id
1 'polypeptide(L)' 'MKNKNVNVNSYDRTHDITPEEVRRFERFKNYTDEQVNELIDTIKKYTRFIYNVVSKRKKFGKKIALHIDNQQTKSA' A
#
# COMPACT_ATOMS: atom_id res chain seq x y z
N MET A 1 -26.17 -6.02 -6.55
CA MET A 1 -25.03 -5.32 -7.19
C MET A 1 -23.79 -6.19 -7.01
N LYS A 2 -23.11 -6.56 -8.10
CA LYS A 2 -21.94 -7.45 -8.03
C LYS A 2 -20.77 -6.67 -7.41
N ASN A 3 -20.35 -7.07 -6.21
CA ASN A 3 -19.08 -6.63 -5.63
C ASN A 3 -17.97 -7.09 -6.56
N LYS A 4 -17.52 -6.21 -7.45
CA LYS A 4 -16.27 -6.39 -8.18
C LYS A 4 -15.18 -6.33 -7.13
N ASN A 5 -14.74 -7.50 -6.65
CA ASN A 5 -13.48 -7.65 -5.94
C ASN A 5 -12.39 -7.14 -6.89
N VAL A 6 -12.08 -5.85 -6.79
CA VAL A 6 -10.96 -5.24 -7.49
C VAL A 6 -9.75 -5.97 -6.93
N ASN A 7 -9.09 -6.76 -7.78
CA ASN A 7 -7.85 -7.42 -7.42
C ASN A 7 -6.79 -6.34 -7.21
N VAL A 8 -6.71 -5.81 -5.98
CA VAL A 8 -5.76 -4.77 -5.58
C VAL A 8 -4.33 -5.33 -5.47
N ASN A 9 -4.12 -6.64 -5.69
CA ASN A 9 -2.82 -7.29 -5.68
C ASN A 9 -2.42 -7.83 -7.08
N SER A 10 -2.81 -7.16 -8.16
CA SER A 10 -2.21 -7.45 -9.46
C SER A 10 -0.80 -6.86 -9.51
N TYR A 11 0.19 -7.73 -9.65
CA TYR A 11 1.55 -7.34 -10.05
C TYR A 11 1.61 -6.84 -11.50
N ASP A 12 0.51 -6.94 -12.25
CA ASP A 12 0.37 -6.60 -13.67
C ASP A 12 -0.19 -5.19 -13.89
N ARG A 13 -0.27 -4.36 -12.84
CA ARG A 13 -0.72 -2.98 -13.00
C ARG A 13 0.24 -2.22 -13.90
N THR A 14 -0.34 -1.51 -14.88
CA THR A 14 0.40 -0.65 -15.82
C THR A 14 0.28 0.83 -15.47
N HIS A 15 -0.49 1.18 -14.43
CA HIS A 15 -0.73 2.56 -14.00
C HIS A 15 -0.49 2.73 -12.50
N ASP A 16 -0.18 3.97 -12.11
CA ASP A 16 -0.08 4.38 -10.71
C ASP A 16 -1.45 4.34 -10.02
N ILE A 17 -1.44 4.21 -8.69
CA ILE A 17 -2.66 4.30 -7.87
C ILE A 17 -3.32 5.66 -8.08
N THR A 18 -4.62 5.64 -8.37
CA THR A 18 -5.46 6.83 -8.58
C THR A 18 -6.22 7.25 -7.33
N PRO A 19 -6.58 8.53 -7.18
CA PRO A 19 -7.40 8.99 -6.06
C PRO A 19 -8.74 8.27 -5.92
N GLU A 20 -9.38 7.94 -7.04
CA GLU A 20 -10.65 7.21 -7.07
C GLU A 20 -10.50 5.79 -6.52
N GLU A 21 -9.38 5.12 -6.82
CA GLU A 21 -9.08 3.79 -6.27
C GLU A 21 -8.85 3.86 -4.76
N VAL A 22 -8.21 4.92 -4.26
CA VAL A 22 -8.01 5.14 -2.82
C VAL A 22 -9.34 5.36 -2.10
N ARG A 23 -10.24 6.16 -2.67
CA ARG A 23 -11.55 6.46 -2.07
C ARG A 23 -12.53 5.29 -2.06
N ARG A 24 -12.27 4.23 -2.83
CA ARG A 24 -13.05 2.98 -2.74
C ARG A 24 -12.85 2.27 -1.41
N PHE A 25 -11.77 2.54 -0.70
CA PHE A 25 -11.55 2.03 0.65
C PHE A 25 -12.35 2.86 1.64
N GLU A 26 -13.18 2.20 2.44
CA GLU A 26 -14.06 2.84 3.41
C GLU A 26 -13.32 3.78 4.37
N ARG A 27 -12.10 3.40 4.77
CA ARG A 27 -11.21 4.20 5.61
C ARG A 27 -10.84 5.58 5.01
N PHE A 28 -10.79 5.70 3.69
CA PHE A 28 -10.34 6.90 2.98
C PHE A 28 -11.45 7.56 2.17
N LYS A 29 -12.69 7.07 2.26
CA LYS A 29 -13.84 7.55 1.47
C LYS A 29 -14.08 9.05 1.61
N ASN A 30 -13.83 9.59 2.80
CA ASN A 30 -14.09 11.00 3.13
C ASN A 30 -12.83 11.89 3.05
N TYR A 31 -11.71 11.37 2.55
CA TYR A 31 -10.50 12.19 2.41
C TYR A 31 -10.66 13.21 1.29
N THR A 32 -10.18 14.44 1.55
CA THR A 32 -10.08 15.48 0.53
C THR A 32 -9.10 15.07 -0.58
N ASP A 33 -9.16 15.72 -1.74
CA ASP A 33 -8.23 15.43 -2.83
C ASP A 33 -6.77 15.60 -2.37
N GLU A 34 -6.51 16.63 -1.57
CA GLU A 34 -5.20 16.92 -0.99
C GLU A 34 -4.72 15.79 -0.07
N GLN A 35 -5.57 15.31 0.84
CA GLN A 35 -5.25 14.18 1.73
C GLN A 35 -4.99 12.89 0.96
N VAL A 36 -5.74 12.63 -0.11
CA VAL A 36 -5.54 11.46 -0.96
C VAL A 36 -4.21 11.55 -1.72
N ASN A 37 -3.90 12.72 -2.28
CA ASN A 37 -2.64 12.95 -2.99
C ASN A 37 -1.44 12.82 -2.04
N GLU A 38 -1.53 13.40 -0.83
CA GLU A 38 -0.48 13.28 0.18
C GLU A 38 -0.24 11.82 0.61
N LEU A 39 -1.32 11.04 0.76
CA LEU A 39 -1.23 9.61 1.06
C LEU A 39 -0.51 8.84 -0.06
N ILE A 40 -0.90 9.04 -1.32
CA ILE A 40 -0.28 8.40 -2.47
C ILE A 40 1.21 8.77 -2.55
N ASP A 41 1.55 10.05 -2.38
CA ASP A 41 2.93 10.53 -2.40
C ASP A 41 3.76 9.95 -1.26
N THR A 42 3.17 9.84 -0.07
CA THR A 42 3.82 9.22 1.09
C THR A 42 4.15 7.77 0.80
N ILE A 43 3.19 7.00 0.27
CA ILE A 43 3.42 5.59 -0.10
C ILE A 43 4.54 5.49 -1.15
N LYS A 44 4.54 6.33 -2.19
CA LYS A 44 5.60 6.36 -3.21
C LYS A 44 6.98 6.65 -2.60
N LYS A 45 7.08 7.65 -1.72
CA LYS A 45 8.33 8.01 -1.04
C LYS A 45 8.83 6.87 -0.16
N TYR A 46 7.97 6.25 0.65
CA TYR A 46 8.34 5.12 1.50
C TYR A 46 8.77 3.90 0.69
N THR A 47 8.03 3.54 -0.37
CA THR A 47 8.42 2.43 -1.26
C THR A 47 9.77 2.69 -1.90
N ARG A 48 10.02 3.91 -2.39
CA ARG A 48 11.33 4.28 -2.95
C ARG A 48 12.43 4.23 -1.90
N PHE A 49 12.17 4.70 -0.68
CA PHE A 49 13.13 4.64 0.42
C PHE A 49 13.47 3.18 0.77
N ILE A 50 12.46 2.33 0.97
CA ILE A 50 12.65 0.91 1.27
C ILE A 50 13.39 0.24 0.12
N TYR A 51 12.99 0.46 -1.13
CA TYR A 51 13.69 -0.07 -2.28
C TYR A 51 15.14 0.37 -2.30
N ASN A 52 15.43 1.65 -2.08
CA ASN A 52 16.80 2.17 -2.03
C ASN A 52 17.61 1.55 -0.89
N VAL A 53 17.03 1.42 0.31
CA VAL A 53 17.70 0.83 1.47
C VAL A 53 17.96 -0.66 1.23
N VAL A 54 16.99 -1.41 0.71
CA VAL A 54 17.08 -2.85 0.47
C VAL A 54 17.96 -3.17 -0.74
N SER A 55 17.78 -2.46 -1.85
CA SER A 55 18.57 -2.66 -3.07
C SER A 55 20.04 -2.28 -2.88
N LYS A 56 20.33 -1.21 -2.12
CA LYS A 56 21.71 -0.86 -1.75
C LYS A 56 22.29 -1.79 -0.67
N ARG A 57 21.44 -2.42 0.15
CA ARG A 57 21.82 -3.51 1.08
C ARG A 57 21.86 -4.90 0.43
N LYS A 58 21.76 -5.04 -0.89
CA LYS A 58 22.21 -6.27 -1.60
C LYS A 58 23.74 -6.48 -1.55
N LYS A 59 24.45 -5.80 -0.63
CA LYS A 59 25.53 -6.43 0.14
C LYS A 59 24.97 -6.88 1.50
N PHE A 60 24.72 -8.19 1.64
CA PHE A 60 24.39 -8.93 2.87
C PHE A 60 22.93 -8.89 3.39
N GLY A 61 22.12 -9.84 2.92
CA GLY A 61 21.66 -10.95 3.77
C GLY A 61 20.98 -10.67 5.11
N LYS A 62 20.23 -9.58 5.30
CA LYS A 62 19.37 -9.42 6.49
C LYS A 62 17.91 -9.25 6.07
N LYS A 63 17.12 -10.31 6.30
CA LYS A 63 15.65 -10.32 6.24
C LYS A 63 15.12 -9.11 7.00
N ILE A 64 14.30 -8.29 6.36
CA ILE A 64 13.46 -7.32 7.07
C ILE A 64 12.42 -8.14 7.83
N ALA A 65 12.45 -8.09 9.16
CA ALA A 65 11.40 -8.64 9.99
C ALA A 65 10.18 -7.71 9.88
N LEU A 66 9.22 -8.08 9.04
CA LEU A 66 7.88 -7.48 9.06
C LEU A 66 7.18 -8.00 10.33
N HIS A 67 7.13 -7.19 11.38
CA HIS A 67 6.20 -7.41 12.49
C HIS A 67 4.83 -6.97 12.02
N ILE A 68 4.10 -7.90 11.40
CA ILE A 68 2.66 -7.75 11.23
C ILE A 68 2.06 -8.23 12.54
N ASP A 69 1.80 -7.30 13.46
CA ASP A 69 0.98 -7.57 14.63
C ASP A 69 -0.44 -7.83 14.14
N ASN A 70 -0.71 -9.10 13.86
CA ASN A 70 -2.02 -9.57 13.43
C ASN A 70 -2.96 -9.58 14.65
N GLN A 71 -3.46 -8.41 15.05
CA GLN A 71 -4.50 -8.29 16.08
C GLN A 71 -5.91 -8.65 15.57
N GLN A 72 -6.04 -9.24 14.38
CA GLN A 72 -7.32 -9.75 13.86
C GLN A 72 -7.28 -11.26 13.59
N THR A 73 -6.93 -12.04 14.62
CA THR A 73 -7.42 -13.41 14.75
C THR A 73 -7.82 -13.66 16.19
N LYS A 74 -9.04 -13.27 16.56
CA LYS A 74 -9.84 -13.83 17.67
C LYS A 74 -11.25 -13.21 17.63
N SER A 75 -12.06 -13.71 16.70
CA SER A 75 -13.52 -13.61 16.75
C SER A 75 -14.07 -14.77 15.90
N ALA A 76 -14.15 -15.94 16.52
CA ALA A 76 -15.12 -17.02 16.30
C ALA A 76 -14.80 -18.12 17.31
#